data_AF-A0A947UQK1-F1
#
_entry.id   AF-A0A947UQK1-F1
#
_cell.length_a   1.000
_cell.length_b   1.000
_cell.length_c   1.000
_cell.angle_alpha   90.00
_cell.angle_beta   90.00
_cell.angle_gamma   90.00
#
_symmetry.space_group_name_H-M   'P 1'
#
loop_
_entity.id
_entity.type
_entity.pdbx_description
1 polymer ?
#
loop_
_entity_poly.entity_id
_entity_poly.type
_entity_poly.pdbx_seq_one_letter_code
_entity_poly.pdbx_strand_id
1 'polypeptide(L)'
;RAEIDEFYRHFRVSNDLIELRNLVQSADLIIRSAQLRQESRGLHFSRDYPETLPIAGNTVLNPRPGMLCPSVCGVSSEATP
;
A
#
# COMPACT_ATOMS: atom_id res chain seq x y z
N ARG A 1 32.01 19.75 15.85
CA ARG A 1 31.23 18.53 16.20
C ARG A 1 29.90 18.88 16.86
N ALA A 2 29.89 19.75 17.88
CA ALA A 2 28.66 20.22 18.53
C ALA A 2 27.64 20.91 17.60
N GLU A 3 28.11 21.67 16.59
CA GLU A 3 27.27 22.37 15.61
C GLU A 3 26.47 21.40 14.70
N ILE A 4 27.06 20.24 14.37
CA ILE A 4 26.39 19.17 13.62
C ILE A 4 25.35 18.48 14.52
N ASP A 5 25.69 18.19 15.77
CA ASP A 5 24.76 17.62 16.74
C ASP A 5 23.61 18.59 17.08
N GLU A 6 23.83 19.90 16.98
CA GLU A 6 22.80 20.93 17.10
C GLU A 6 21.92 21.01 15.85
N PHE A 7 22.50 20.90 14.65
CA PHE A 7 21.75 20.82 13.39
C PHE A 7 20.82 19.59 13.32
N TYR A 8 21.28 18.42 13.81
CA TYR A 8 20.46 17.20 13.91
C TYR A 8 19.47 17.21 15.09
N ARG A 9 19.67 18.06 16.10
CA ARG A 9 18.71 18.25 17.22
C ARG A 9 17.46 19.04 16.81
N HIS A 10 17.48 19.75 15.68
CA HIS A 10 16.39 20.64 15.25
C HIS A 10 15.35 19.99 14.32
N PHE A 11 15.64 18.85 13.69
CA PHE A 11 14.59 18.01 13.10
C PHE A 11 13.95 17.15 14.20
N ARG A 12 13.34 17.82 15.18
CA ARG A 12 12.52 17.15 16.18
C ARG A 12 11.33 16.55 15.45
N VAL A 13 11.19 15.24 15.53
CA VAL A 13 9.99 14.55 15.07
C VAL A 13 8.80 15.18 15.77
N SER A 14 8.02 15.98 15.04
CA SER A 14 6.79 16.56 15.54
C SER A 14 5.63 15.59 15.31
N ASN A 15 4.57 15.76 16.09
CA ASN A 15 3.36 14.98 15.93
C ASN A 15 2.78 15.14 14.51
N ASP A 16 2.68 16.38 14.02
CA ASP A 16 2.22 16.72 12.67
C ASP A 16 3.00 15.98 11.56
N LEU A 17 4.33 15.85 11.71
CA LEU A 17 5.15 15.13 10.73
C LEU A 17 4.88 13.62 10.74
N ILE A 18 4.60 13.04 11.91
CA ILE A 18 4.19 11.64 12.02
C ILE A 18 2.81 11.43 11.40
N GLU A 19 1.86 12.31 11.68
CA GLU A 19 0.51 12.25 11.11
C GLU A 19 0.55 12.36 9.60
N LEU A 20 1.31 13.32 9.07
CA LEU A 20 1.50 13.48 7.64
C LEU A 20 2.09 12.20 7.01
N ARG A 21 3.11 11.60 7.63
CA ARG A 21 3.68 10.35 7.16
C ARG A 21 2.63 9.23 7.12
N ASN A 22 1.82 9.10 8.17
CA ASN A 22 0.78 8.08 8.24
C ASN A 22 -0.30 8.29 7.19
N LEU A 23 -0.73 9.53 6.96
CA LEU A 23 -1.71 9.87 5.93
C LEU A 23 -1.19 9.55 4.52
N VAL A 24 0.05 9.97 4.22
CA VAL A 24 0.68 9.68 2.93
C VAL A 24 0.82 8.17 2.71
N GLN A 25 1.24 7.43 3.73
CA GLN A 25 1.36 5.98 3.64
C GLN A 25 0.01 5.29 3.44
N SER A 26 -1.03 5.72 4.16
CA SER A 26 -2.39 5.19 3.99
C SER A 26 -2.93 5.46 2.58
N ALA A 27 -2.73 6.68 2.07
CA ALA A 27 -3.15 7.07 0.72
C ALA A 27 -2.47 6.20 -0.36
N ASP A 28 -1.16 5.94 -0.24
CA ASP A 28 -0.44 5.06 -1.16
C ASP A 28 -1.02 3.63 -1.18
N LEU A 29 -1.33 3.07 -0.01
CA LEU A 29 -1.95 1.74 0.09
C LEU A 29 -3.35 1.70 -0.53
N ILE A 30 -4.15 2.75 -0.36
CA ILE A 30 -5.48 2.88 -0.98
C ILE A 30 -5.35 2.91 -2.50
N ILE A 31 -4.45 3.74 -3.04
CA ILE A 31 -4.24 3.89 -4.48
C ILE A 31 -3.76 2.57 -5.09
N ARG A 32 -2.77 1.91 -4.49
CA ARG A 32 -2.29 0.60 -4.95
C ARG A 32 -3.38 -0.46 -4.92
N SER A 33 -4.19 -0.48 -3.87
CA SER A 33 -5.30 -1.43 -3.75
C SER A 33 -6.35 -1.21 -4.84
N ALA A 34 -6.64 0.05 -5.17
CA ALA A 34 -7.56 0.41 -6.25
C ALA A 34 -6.99 0.05 -7.64
N GLN A 35 -5.70 0.26 -7.88
CA GLN A 35 -5.05 -0.08 -9.15
C GLN A 35 -5.02 -1.59 -9.45
N LEU A 36 -4.87 -2.42 -8.41
CA LEU A 36 -4.89 -3.89 -8.57
C LEU A 36 -6.28 -4.44 -8.86
N ARG A 37 -7.35 -3.68 -8.59
CA ARG A 37 -8.74 -4.14 -8.71
C ARG A 37 -9.30 -3.72 -10.09
N GLN A 38 -9.42 -4.69 -10.98
CA GLN A 38 -9.93 -4.49 -12.35
C GLN A 38 -11.43 -4.80 -12.44
N GLU A 39 -12.22 -4.23 -11.53
CA GLU A 39 -13.69 -4.33 -11.53
C GLU A 39 -14.30 -3.14 -10.80
N SER A 40 -15.57 -2.84 -11.06
CA SER A 40 -16.33 -1.86 -10.27
C SER A 40 -17.29 -2.58 -9.35
N ARG A 41 -17.11 -2.47 -8.04
CA ARG A 41 -17.95 -3.13 -7.04
C ARG A 41 -18.07 -2.30 -5.77
N GLY A 42 -19.31 -2.06 -5.33
CA GLY A 42 -19.60 -1.36 -4.08
C GLY A 42 -19.06 0.07 -4.10
N LEU A 43 -18.18 0.41 -3.16
CA LEU A 43 -17.57 1.74 -3.04
C LEU A 43 -16.40 2.00 -3.99
N HIS A 44 -15.91 0.97 -4.68
CA HIS A 44 -14.85 1.11 -5.68
C HIS A 44 -15.46 1.09 -7.09
N PHE A 45 -15.28 2.18 -7.84
CA PHE A 45 -15.74 2.32 -9.22
C PHE A 45 -14.56 2.74 -10.12
N SER A 46 -14.39 2.02 -11.22
CA SER A 46 -13.39 2.28 -12.25
C SER A 46 -14.07 2.44 -13.60
N ARG A 47 -13.77 3.55 -14.29
CA ARG A 47 -14.33 3.82 -15.62
C ARG A 47 -13.85 2.82 -16.68
N ASP A 48 -12.65 2.28 -16.50
CA ASP A 48 -12.04 1.32 -17.42
C ASP A 48 -12.60 -0.09 -17.21
N TYR A 49 -13.10 -0.39 -16.00
CA TYR A 49 -13.69 -1.68 -15.62
C TYR A 49 -15.06 -1.46 -14.96
N PRO A 50 -16.10 -1.08 -15.73
CA PRO A 50 -17.41 -0.72 -15.17
C PRO A 50 -18.19 -1.92 -14.63
N GLU A 51 -17.85 -3.14 -15.07
CA GLU A 51 -18.54 -4.36 -14.68
C GLU A 51 -17.93 -5.03 -13.44
N THR A 52 -18.68 -5.97 -12.87
CA THR A 52 -18.23 -6.82 -11.77
C THR A 52 -17.66 -8.13 -12.28
N LEU A 53 -16.59 -8.63 -11.66
CA LEU A 53 -16.07 -9.97 -11.93
C LEU A 53 -16.99 -11.05 -11.31
N PRO A 54 -17.02 -12.27 -11.88
CA PRO A 54 -17.87 -13.36 -11.37
C PRO A 54 -17.44 -13.84 -9.98
N ILE A 55 -16.15 -13.75 -9.64
CA ILE A 55 -15.61 -14.15 -8.34
C ILE A 55 -15.02 -12.91 -7.67
N ALA A 56 -15.49 -12.59 -6.48
CA ALA A 56 -14.94 -11.50 -5.68
C ALA A 56 -13.71 -11.99 -4.89
N GLY A 57 -12.62 -11.21 -4.95
CA GLY A 57 -11.41 -11.43 -4.16
C GLY A 57 -11.06 -10.21 -3.32
N ASN A 58 -10.37 -10.44 -2.20
CA ASN A 58 -9.76 -9.40 -1.39
C ASN A 58 -8.47 -8.91 -2.03
N THR A 59 -8.25 -7.59 -2.08
CA THR A 59 -6.95 -7.04 -2.46
C THR A 59 -6.00 -7.09 -1.27
N VAL A 60 -4.89 -7.83 -1.38
CA VAL A 60 -3.89 -7.99 -0.31
C VAL A 60 -2.56 -7.41 -0.78
N LEU A 61 -2.02 -6.45 -0.03
CA LEU A 61 -0.71 -5.86 -0.30
C LEU A 61 0.35 -6.48 0.62
N ASN A 62 1.43 -7.00 0.04
CA ASN A 62 2.57 -7.51 0.81
C ASN A 62 3.52 -6.34 1.16
N PRO A 63 3.81 -6.07 2.45
CA PRO A 63 4.72 -5.01 2.87
C PRO A 63 6.17 -5.22 2.45
N ARG A 64 6.56 -6.45 2.04
CA ARG A 64 7.90 -6.78 1.55
C ARG A 64 7.82 -7.47 0.19
N PRO A 65 7.77 -6.70 -0.91
CA PRO A 65 7.80 -7.27 -2.26
C PRO A 65 9.11 -8.06 -2.43
N GLY A 66 9.02 -9.36 -2.73
CA GLY A 66 10.18 -10.23 -2.97
C GLY A 66 10.68 -11.04 -1.77
N MET A 67 10.08 -10.89 -0.58
CA MET A 67 10.36 -11.79 0.55
C MET A 67 9.20 -12.78 0.69
N LEU A 68 9.44 -14.05 0.34
CA LEU A 68 8.51 -15.14 0.59
C LEU A 68 8.34 -15.29 2.11
N CYS A 69 7.16 -14.97 2.63
CA CYS A 69 6.79 -15.33 3.99
C CYS A 69 6.59 -16.86 4.03
N PRO A 70 7.36 -17.61 4.82
CA PRO A 70 7.25 -19.08 4.86
C PRO A 70 5.91 -19.57 5.43
N SER A 71 5.11 -18.72 6.06
CA SER A 71 3.86 -19.10 6.74
C SER A 71 2.57 -18.62 6.06
N VAL A 72 2.64 -17.78 5.02
CA VAL A 72 1.44 -17.22 4.37
C VAL A 72 1.67 -17.08 2.88
N CYS A 73 1.83 -18.21 2.19
CA CYS A 73 1.65 -18.31 0.75
C CYS A 73 1.24 -19.74 0.39
N GLY A 74 -0.04 -20.04 0.58
CA GLY A 74 -0.75 -21.06 -0.19
C GLY A 74 -1.28 -20.48 -1.51
N VAL A 75 -0.49 -19.62 -2.18
CA VAL A 75 -0.84 -19.10 -3.50
C VAL A 75 0.17 -19.67 -4.47
N SER A 76 -0.29 -20.68 -5.19
CA SER A 76 0.35 -21.24 -6.37
C SER A 76 0.80 -20.10 -7.27
N SER A 77 2.09 -20.11 -7.59
CA SER A 77 2.61 -19.50 -8.80
C SER A 77 1.84 -20.12 -9.97
N GLU A 78 0.92 -19.37 -10.58
CA GLU A 78 0.46 -19.70 -11.92
C GLU A 78 -0.11 -18.46 -12.62
N ALA A 79 0.36 -18.29 -13.86
CA ALA A 79 -0.20 -17.51 -14.95
C ALA A 79 -0.05 -15.97 -14.91
N THR A 80 1.01 -15.48 -15.54
CA THR A 80 0.87 -14.47 -16.60
C THR A 80 1.88 -14.83 -17.70
N PRO A 81 1.53 -14.78 -19.00
CA PRO A 81 2.36 -15.30 -20.09
C PRO A 81 3.72 -14.60 -20.24
#